data_AF-A0A7G9Y6J0-F1
#
_entry.id   AF-A0A7G9Y6J0-F1
#
_cell.length_a   1.000
_cell.length_b   1.000
_cell.length_c   1.000
_cell.angle_alpha   90.00
_cell.angle_beta   90.00
_cell.angle_gamma   90.00
#
_symmetry.space_group_name_H-M   'P 1'
#
loop_
_entity.id
_entity.type
_entity.pdbx_description
1 polymer ?
#
loop_
_entity_poly.entity_id
_entity_poly.type
_entity_poly.pdbx_seq_one_letter_code
_entity_poly.pdbx_strand_id
1 'polypeptide(L)' 'MAHLKKHRIWLDKYETREGEEMPLGLILCADASYGRMELLQREESGMHVAEYLTDLPPRHLLEAIRMAREQIAVREGVE' A
#
# COMPACT_ATOMS: atom_id res chain seq x y z
N MET A 1 9.93 14.72 -3.25
CA MET A 1 9.60 13.42 -3.86
C MET A 1 10.83 12.57 -4.23
N ALA A 2 11.88 13.13 -4.85
CA ALA A 2 13.11 12.37 -5.17
C ALA A 2 13.78 11.70 -3.96
N HIS A 3 13.66 12.31 -2.77
CA HIS A 3 14.25 11.78 -1.55
C HIS A 3 13.66 10.42 -1.17
N LEU A 4 12.33 10.26 -1.08
CA LEU A 4 11.71 8.99 -0.68
C LEU A 4 12.05 7.85 -1.64
N LYS A 5 12.03 8.12 -2.95
CA LYS A 5 12.44 7.15 -3.99
C LYS A 5 13.89 6.69 -3.80
N LYS A 6 14.80 7.60 -3.44
CA LYS A 6 16.21 7.27 -3.16
C LYS A 6 16.35 6.39 -1.91
N HIS A 7 15.58 6.65 -0.86
CA HIS A 7 15.61 5.83 0.35
C HIS A 7 15.12 4.40 0.07
N ARG A 8 14.08 4.23 -0.75
CA ARG A 8 13.58 2.90 -1.11
C ARG A 8 14.59 2.05 -1.89
N ILE A 9 15.28 2.64 -2.87
CA ILE A 9 16.34 1.95 -3.63
C ILE A 9 17.50 1.56 -2.71
N TRP A 10 17.82 2.40 -1.73
CA TRP A 10 18.86 2.09 -0.75
C TRP A 10 18.43 0.94 0.18
N LEU A 11 17.19 0.96 0.69
CA LEU A 11 16.64 -0.13 1.51
C LEU A 11 16.62 -1.45 0.76
N ASP A 12 16.15 -1.43 -0.48
CA ASP A 12 16.11 -2.60 -1.37
C ASP A 12 17.49 -3.25 -1.53
N LYS A 13 18.52 -2.42 -1.68
CA LYS A 13 19.90 -2.85 -1.93
C LYS A 13 20.67 -3.29 -0.68
N TYR A 14 20.36 -2.75 0.50
CA TYR A 14 21.22 -2.88 1.68
C TYR A 14 20.54 -3.44 2.93
N GLU A 15 19.21 -3.35 3.04
CA GLU A 15 18.47 -3.73 4.24
C GLU A 15 17.45 -4.86 4.04
N THR A 16 17.17 -5.27 2.79
CA THR A 16 16.29 -6.41 2.49
C THR A 16 16.95 -7.73 2.90
N ARG A 17 16.25 -8.56 3.66
CA ARG A 17 16.71 -9.90 4.05
C ARG A 17 16.22 -10.97 3.07
N GLU A 18 16.88 -12.13 3.07
CA GLU A 18 16.41 -13.28 2.29
C GLU A 18 15.01 -13.70 2.76
N GLY A 19 14.06 -13.74 1.82
CA GLY A 19 12.65 -14.05 2.07
C GLY A 19 11.77 -12.83 2.37
N GLU A 20 12.32 -11.62 2.40
CA GLU A 20 11.53 -10.39 2.46
C GLU A 20 11.14 -9.90 1.05
N GLU A 21 9.92 -9.41 0.93
CA GLU A 21 9.40 -8.78 -0.28
C GLU A 21 10.02 -7.39 -0.51
N MET A 22 9.91 -6.88 -1.74
CA MET A 22 10.42 -5.55 -2.08
C MET A 22 9.85 -4.48 -1.12
N PRO A 23 10.69 -3.58 -0.59
CA PRO A 23 10.24 -2.59 0.39
C PRO A 23 9.18 -1.64 -0.20
N LEU A 24 8.04 -1.55 0.51
CA LEU A 24 6.91 -0.72 0.14
C LEU A 24 7.12 0.74 0.58
N GLY A 25 6.90 1.68 -0.34
CA GLY A 25 6.87 3.11 -0.02
C GLY A 25 5.43 3.56 0.24
N LEU A 26 5.08 3.81 1.51
CA LEU A 26 3.81 4.40 1.90
C LEU A 26 3.96 5.90 2.19
N ILE A 27 3.17 6.72 1.50
CA ILE A 27 3.05 8.15 1.82
C ILE A 27 1.70 8.37 2.49
N LEU A 28 1.73 8.86 3.74
CA LEU A 28 0.54 9.25 4.50
C LEU A 28 0.36 10.77 4.41
N CYS A 29 -0.76 11.19 3.82
CA CYS A 29 -1.14 12.59 3.73
C CYS A 29 -2.35 12.87 4.64
N ALA A 30 -2.30 13.98 5.39
CA ALA A 30 -3.43 14.43 6.21
C ALA A 30 -4.57 15.06 5.39
N ASP A 31 -4.28 15.43 4.14
CA ASP A 31 -5.25 15.88 3.14
C ASP A 31 -4.76 15.40 1.76
N ALA A 32 -5.58 14.60 1.09
CA ALA A 32 -5.30 14.09 -0.24
C ALA A 32 -5.82 15.08 -1.30
N SER A 33 -5.15 16.22 -1.50
CA SER A 33 -5.48 17.07 -2.65
C SER A 33 -5.27 16.26 -3.93
N TYR A 34 -6.37 15.85 -4.59
CA TYR A 34 -6.39 14.89 -5.71
C TYR A 34 -5.33 15.18 -6.80
N GLY A 35 -5.12 16.46 -7.13
CA GLY A 35 -4.13 16.88 -8.14
C GLY A 35 -2.66 16.57 -7.79
N ARG A 36 -2.31 16.43 -6.51
CA ARG A 36 -0.96 15.98 -6.08
C ARG A 36 -0.84 14.45 -6.02
N MET A 37 -1.95 13.75 -5.82
CA MET A 37 -2.00 12.28 -5.72
C MET A 37 -1.81 11.62 -7.09
N GLU A 38 -2.40 12.19 -8.14
CA GLU A 38 -2.31 11.68 -9.51
C GLU A 38 -0.86 11.60 -10.02
N LEU A 39 -0.03 12.59 -9.67
CA LEU A 39 1.40 12.60 -10.03
C LEU A 39 2.21 11.52 -9.28
N LEU A 40 1.72 11.08 -8.11
CA LEU A 40 2.38 10.11 -7.24
C LEU A 40 1.96 8.67 -7.53
N GLN A 41 0.72 8.45 -7.98
CA GLN A 41 0.16 7.14 -8.29
C GLN A 41 0.56 6.60 -9.68
N ARG A 42 1.51 7.23 -10.38
CA ARG A 42 2.04 6.65 -11.62
C ARG A 42 2.61 5.26 -11.32
N GLU A 43 2.04 4.23 -11.95
CA GLU A 43 2.30 2.80 -11.69
C GLU A 43 3.80 2.45 -11.69
N GLU A 44 4.60 3.15 -12.51
CA GLU A 44 6.06 2.99 -12.62
C GLU A 44 6.84 3.32 -11.33
N SER A 45 6.20 3.92 -10.33
CA SER A 45 6.88 4.39 -9.13
C SER A 45 6.93 3.36 -7.99
N GLY A 46 6.04 2.35 -8.00
CA GLY A 46 5.91 1.36 -6.92
C GLY A 46 5.67 2.00 -5.54
N MET A 47 4.98 3.15 -5.51
CA MET A 47 4.60 3.85 -4.29
C MET A 47 3.08 3.89 -4.17
N HIS A 48 2.59 3.59 -2.98
CA HIS A 48 1.17 3.71 -2.65
C HIS A 48 0.95 4.99 -1.85
N VAL A 49 -0.02 5.78 -2.28
CA VAL A 49 -0.45 6.96 -1.53
C VAL A 49 -1.83 6.68 -0.97
N ALA A 50 -1.95 6.83 0.34
CA ALA A 50 -3.19 6.61 1.07
C ALA A 50 -3.50 7.85 1.92
N GLU A 51 -4.79 8.09 2.11
CA GLU A 51 -5.28 9.09 3.05
C GLU A 51 -5.49 8.46 4.42
N TYR A 52 -5.30 9.26 5.47
CA TYR A 52 -5.60 8.81 6.82
C TYR A 52 -7.12 8.67 7.00
N LEU A 53 -7.54 7.51 7.46
CA LEU A 53 -8.92 7.26 7.79
C LEU A 53 -9.21 7.79 9.20
N THR A 54 -9.81 8.97 9.29
CA THR A 54 -10.14 9.63 10.56
C THR A 54 -11.32 8.99 11.28
N ASP A 55 -12.19 8.29 10.54
CA ASP A 55 -13.45 7.76 11.04
C ASP A 55 -13.55 6.25 10.81
N LEU A 56 -14.08 5.53 11.79
CA LEU A 56 -14.25 4.09 11.68
C LEU A 56 -15.26 3.76 10.56
N PRO A 57 -14.91 2.92 9.57
CA PRO A 57 -15.85 2.51 8.54
C PRO A 57 -17.06 1.81 9.12
N PRO A 58 -18.22 1.89 8.47
CA PRO A 58 -19.38 1.13 8.87
C PRO A 58 -19.07 -0.37 9.01
N ARG A 59 -19.58 -0.98 10.07
CA ARG A 59 -19.31 -2.38 10.41
C ARG A 59 -19.61 -3.37 9.27
N HIS A 60 -20.67 -3.13 8.50
CA HIS A 60 -21.03 -3.99 7.38
C HIS A 60 -19.95 -4.04 6.29
N LEU A 61 -19.21 -2.94 6.08
CA LEU A 61 -18.12 -2.88 5.11
C LEU A 61 -16.92 -3.72 5.59
N LEU A 62 -16.61 -3.65 6.88
CA LEU A 62 -15.56 -4.47 7.50
C LEU A 62 -15.90 -5.97 7.42
N GLU A 63 -17.18 -6.32 7.64
CA GLU A 63 -17.67 -7.69 7.48
C GLU A 63 -17.57 -8.16 6.02
N ALA A 64 -17.90 -7.31 5.04
CA ALA A 64 -17.75 -7.63 3.62
C ALA A 64 -16.28 -7.85 3.22
N ILE A 65 -15.36 -7.00 3.69
CA ILE A 65 -13.92 -7.16 3.47
C ILE A 65 -13.43 -8.48 4.08
N ARG A 66 -13.89 -8.83 5.29
CA ARG A 66 -13.55 -10.10 5.94
C ARG A 66 -13.98 -11.29 5.08
N MET A 67 -15.24 -11.31 4.61
CA MET A 67 -15.76 -12.37 3.75
C MET A 67 -14.99 -12.47 2.43
N ALA A 68 -14.67 -11.34 1.80
CA ALA A 68 -13.90 -11.32 0.56
C ALA A 68 -12.50 -11.93 0.76
N ARG A 69 -11.83 -11.61 1.87
CA ARG A 69 -10.51 -12.18 2.21
C ARG A 69 -10.58 -13.69 2.44
N GLU A 70 -11.63 -14.18 3.11
CA GLU A 70 -11.87 -15.61 3.31
C GLU A 70 -12.06 -16.32 1.96
N GLN A 71 -12.81 -15.74 1.02
CA GLN A 71 -13.00 -16.31 -0.32
C GLN A 71 -11.71 -16.35 -1.15
N ILE A 72 -10.86 -15.34 -1.04
CA ILE A 72 -9.56 -15.32 -1.72
C ILE A 72 -8.65 -16.41 -1.14
N ALA A 73 -8.57 -16.52 0.20
CA ALA A 73 -7.77 -17.55 0.84
C ALA A 73 -8.22 -18.98 0.48
N VAL A 74 -9.54 -19.20 0.34
CA VAL A 74 -10.09 -20.49 -0.13
C VAL A 74 -9.69 -20.78 -1.59
N ARG A 75 -9.56 -19.75 -2.43
CA ARG A 75 -9.14 -19.91 -3.83
C ARG A 75 -7.64 -20.18 -3.97
N GLU A 76 -6.80 -19.55 -3.15
CA GLU A 76 -5.34 -19.73 -3.22
C GLU A 76 -4.84 -21.01 -2.53
N GLY A 77 -5.66 -21.63 -1.66
CA GLY A 77 -5.36 -22.93 -1.05
C GLY A 77 -5.73 -24.17 -1.89
N VAL A 78 -6.10 -23.99 -3.17
CA VAL A 78 -6.52 -25.06 -4.10
C VAL A 78 -5.45 -25.33 -5.20
N GLU A 79 -4.28 -24.71 -5.10
CA GLU A 79 -3.11 -24.98 -5.97
C GLU A 79 -2.04 -25.83 -5.28
#